data_AF-A0A3G9CT18-F1
#
_entry.id   AF-A0A3G9CT18-F1
#
_cell.length_a   1.000
_cell.length_b   1.000
_cell.length_c   1.000
_cell.angle_alpha   90.00
_cell.angle_beta   90.00
_cell.angle_gamma   90.00
#
_symmetry.space_group_name_H-M   'P 1'
#
loop_
_entity.id
_entity.type
_entity.pdbx_description
1 polymer ?
#
loop_
_entity_poly.entity_id
_entity_poly.type
_entity_poly.pdbx_seq_one_letter_code
_entity_poly.pdbx_strand_id
1 'polypeptide(L)'
;MRGIADRGVGAAGFSLTWHGVYGESKSEIGGAGVWGEHKAKGAGTVGKSVEGVGVWGESETYEGIHAVTRSPTTAAIAAYNDNPSGTGAAIFAKKKGSVGHAGFFVGNVEVTGSLTVQGVSIQTLLQRISSLEQRNSSLEQKVNTLQNQLNTAISNLTGRMTAAEVEIRGLRQISHTHSI
;
A
#
# COMPACT_ATOMS: atom_id res chain seq x y z
N MET A 1 -4.20 -44.60 23.31
CA MET A 1 -5.21 -45.38 22.56
C MET A 1 -4.77 -45.42 21.10
N ARG A 2 -4.88 -46.57 20.42
CA ARG A 2 -4.64 -46.69 18.97
C ARG A 2 -5.98 -46.97 18.29
N GLY A 3 -6.54 -45.97 17.61
CA GLY A 3 -7.74 -46.13 16.79
C GLY A 3 -7.35 -46.42 15.34
N ILE A 4 -7.87 -47.50 14.77
CA ILE A 4 -7.72 -47.84 13.33
C ILE A 4 -9.13 -48.02 12.79
N ALA A 5 -9.46 -47.37 11.68
CA ALA A 5 -10.73 -47.57 11.00
C ALA A 5 -10.55 -47.51 9.48
N ASP A 6 -11.14 -48.47 8.78
CA ASP A 6 -11.17 -48.50 7.32
C ASP A 6 -12.25 -47.58 6.75
N ARG A 7 -13.27 -47.25 7.56
CA ARG A 7 -14.33 -46.27 7.25
C ARG A 7 -14.74 -45.52 8.52
N GLY A 8 -14.96 -44.21 8.41
CA GLY A 8 -15.47 -43.40 9.52
C GLY A 8 -14.42 -43.00 10.54
N VAL A 9 -14.85 -42.80 11.80
CA VAL A 9 -14.00 -42.26 12.87
C VAL A 9 -13.25 -43.39 13.57
N GLY A 10 -11.91 -43.34 13.57
CA GLY A 10 -11.07 -44.33 14.27
C GLY A 10 -11.00 -44.14 15.78
N ALA A 11 -11.09 -42.91 16.27
CA ALA A 11 -11.19 -42.56 17.69
C ALA A 11 -11.86 -41.19 17.84
N ALA A 12 -12.69 -41.02 18.86
CA ALA A 12 -13.36 -39.76 19.19
C ALA A 12 -13.26 -39.49 20.69
N GLY A 13 -13.05 -38.22 21.06
CA GLY A 13 -13.12 -37.75 22.44
C GLY A 13 -14.14 -36.61 22.55
N PHE A 14 -14.99 -36.67 23.57
CA PHE A 14 -16.03 -35.68 23.84
C PHE A 14 -15.91 -35.24 25.29
N SER A 15 -16.12 -33.95 25.56
CA SER A 15 -16.18 -33.40 26.91
C SER A 15 -17.16 -32.23 26.93
N LEU A 16 -17.87 -32.07 28.06
CA LEU A 16 -18.86 -31.00 28.23
C LEU A 16 -18.26 -29.74 28.86
N THR A 17 -17.17 -29.89 29.62
CA THR A 17 -16.63 -28.81 30.46
C THR A 17 -15.18 -28.46 30.14
N TRP A 18 -14.44 -29.33 29.45
CA TRP A 18 -13.01 -29.13 29.21
C TRP A 18 -12.54 -29.82 27.93
N HIS A 19 -11.27 -30.23 27.86
CA HIS A 19 -10.70 -30.92 26.70
C HIS A 19 -11.38 -32.27 26.47
N GLY A 20 -11.98 -32.47 25.28
CA GLY A 20 -12.39 -33.80 24.81
C GLY A 20 -11.18 -34.69 24.52
N VAL A 21 -10.09 -34.10 24.02
CA VAL A 21 -8.79 -34.72 23.81
C VAL A 21 -7.69 -33.69 24.13
N TYR A 22 -6.68 -34.11 24.88
CA TYR A 22 -5.48 -33.32 25.16
C TYR A 22 -4.25 -34.09 24.62
N GLY A 23 -3.42 -33.43 23.83
CA GLY A 23 -2.19 -33.98 23.28
C GLY A 23 -1.01 -33.08 23.62
N GLU A 24 0.00 -33.65 24.27
CA GLU A 24 1.21 -32.96 24.72
C GLU A 24 2.41 -33.83 24.35
N SER A 25 3.48 -33.19 23.88
CA SER A 25 4.80 -33.82 23.74
C SER A 25 5.78 -33.08 24.63
N LYS A 26 6.47 -33.83 25.50
CA LYS A 26 7.57 -33.31 26.34
C LYS A 26 8.94 -33.47 25.67
N SER A 27 8.95 -33.82 24.38
CA SER A 27 10.20 -34.01 23.63
C SER A 27 10.91 -32.68 23.45
N GLU A 28 12.17 -32.62 23.88
CA GLU A 28 13.04 -31.45 23.72
C GLU A 28 13.79 -31.43 22.38
N ILE A 29 13.74 -32.56 21.65
CA ILE A 29 14.38 -32.71 20.33
C ILE A 29 13.39 -32.57 19.17
N GLY A 30 12.15 -32.14 19.48
CA GLY A 30 11.09 -31.86 18.50
C GLY A 30 9.99 -32.92 18.42
N GLY A 31 9.13 -32.77 17.41
CA GLY A 31 7.90 -33.54 17.23
C GLY A 31 6.66 -32.81 17.73
N ALA A 32 5.49 -33.13 17.18
CA ALA A 32 4.24 -32.48 17.54
C ALA A 32 3.51 -33.24 18.67
N GLY A 33 2.93 -32.52 19.63
CA GLY A 33 2.01 -33.12 20.60
C GLY A 33 0.74 -33.67 19.94
N VAL A 34 0.32 -33.04 18.84
CA VAL A 34 -0.75 -33.51 17.95
C VAL A 34 -0.31 -33.32 16.50
N TRP A 35 -0.36 -34.37 15.71
CA TRP A 35 -0.05 -34.34 14.27
C TRP A 35 -1.30 -34.68 13.46
N GLY A 36 -1.73 -33.77 12.58
CA GLY A 36 -2.81 -34.01 11.63
C GLY A 36 -2.31 -33.96 10.20
N GLU A 37 -2.46 -35.04 9.47
CA GLU A 37 -2.01 -35.19 8.09
C GLU A 37 -3.11 -35.83 7.27
N HIS A 38 -3.30 -35.30 6.06
CA HIS A 38 -4.20 -35.88 5.08
C HIS A 38 -3.47 -36.07 3.75
N LYS A 39 -3.43 -37.30 3.24
CA LYS A 39 -2.62 -37.68 2.06
C LYS A 39 -3.32 -37.48 0.71
N ALA A 40 -4.62 -37.19 0.73
CA ALA A 40 -5.43 -36.97 -0.47
C ALA A 40 -6.07 -35.56 -0.45
N LYS A 41 -7.27 -35.39 -1.02
CA LYS A 41 -7.93 -34.10 -1.28
C LYS A 41 -8.70 -33.46 -0.11
N GLY A 42 -8.26 -33.68 1.13
CA GLY A 42 -8.95 -33.28 2.35
C GLY A 42 -8.04 -32.50 3.29
N ALA A 43 -8.62 -31.97 4.38
CA ALA A 43 -7.86 -31.25 5.39
C ALA A 43 -7.19 -32.21 6.37
N GLY A 44 -5.92 -31.94 6.73
CA GLY A 44 -5.23 -32.66 7.81
C GLY A 44 -5.79 -32.32 9.19
N THR A 45 -6.13 -31.05 9.41
CA THR A 45 -6.71 -30.53 10.65
C THR A 45 -7.78 -29.49 10.33
N VAL A 46 -8.85 -29.46 11.11
CA VAL A 46 -9.91 -28.44 10.99
C VAL A 46 -10.27 -27.96 12.40
N GLY A 47 -10.09 -26.66 12.66
CA GLY A 47 -10.59 -26.01 13.87
C GLY A 47 -11.88 -25.25 13.56
N LYS A 48 -12.92 -25.46 14.37
CA LYS A 48 -14.21 -24.76 14.27
C LYS A 48 -14.65 -24.34 15.65
N SER A 49 -15.16 -23.11 15.77
CA SER A 49 -15.73 -22.58 17.00
C SER A 49 -16.90 -21.65 16.66
N VAL A 50 -17.90 -21.58 17.53
CA VAL A 50 -19.10 -20.75 17.35
C VAL A 50 -18.86 -19.33 17.89
N GLU A 51 -18.33 -19.23 19.10
CA GLU A 51 -18.15 -17.95 19.81
C GLU A 51 -16.69 -17.63 20.13
N GLY A 52 -15.80 -18.62 20.02
CA GLY A 52 -14.40 -18.49 20.43
C GLY A 52 -13.41 -18.63 19.27
N VAL A 53 -12.14 -18.75 19.63
CA VAL A 53 -11.07 -18.99 18.67
C VAL A 53 -11.14 -20.44 18.16
N GLY A 54 -11.18 -20.61 16.84
CA GLY A 54 -11.18 -21.94 16.21
C GLY A 54 -9.82 -22.63 16.27
N VAL A 55 -8.72 -21.88 16.10
CA VAL A 55 -7.33 -22.34 16.22
C VAL A 55 -6.50 -21.23 16.88
N TRP A 56 -5.89 -21.52 18.02
CA TRP A 56 -4.97 -20.62 18.73
C TRP A 56 -3.54 -21.11 18.54
N GLY A 57 -2.71 -20.32 17.85
CA GLY A 57 -1.29 -20.60 17.67
C GLY A 57 -0.45 -19.55 18.40
N GLU A 58 0.42 -20.00 19.30
CA GLU A 58 1.30 -19.15 20.09
C GLU A 58 2.68 -19.80 20.19
N SER A 59 3.72 -18.97 20.09
CA SER A 59 5.12 -19.39 20.17
C SER A 59 5.94 -18.25 20.75
N GLU A 60 6.87 -18.57 21.65
CA GLU A 60 7.72 -17.57 22.31
C GLU A 60 8.94 -17.19 21.48
N THR A 61 9.54 -18.17 20.79
CA THR A 61 10.85 -18.03 20.15
C THR A 61 10.82 -18.25 18.63
N TYR A 62 9.67 -18.63 18.08
CA TYR A 62 9.53 -18.95 16.66
C TYR A 62 8.19 -18.48 16.11
N GLU A 63 7.85 -18.90 14.89
CA GLU A 63 6.56 -18.57 14.30
C GLU A 63 5.40 -19.31 14.98
N GLY A 64 4.33 -18.59 15.34
CA GLY A 64 3.10 -19.21 15.87
C GLY A 64 2.33 -19.99 14.79
N ILE A 65 2.49 -19.60 13.51
CA ILE A 65 1.93 -20.27 12.35
C ILE A 65 2.97 -20.26 11.23
N HIS A 66 3.37 -21.44 10.77
CA HIS A 66 4.15 -21.61 9.54
C HIS A 66 3.22 -22.13 8.44
N ALA A 67 3.13 -21.42 7.32
CA ALA A 67 2.28 -21.83 6.19
C ALA A 67 3.09 -21.83 4.90
N VAL A 68 3.08 -22.96 4.20
CA VAL A 68 3.76 -23.13 2.92
C VAL A 68 2.81 -23.84 1.97
N THR A 69 2.68 -23.29 0.77
CA THR A 69 2.00 -23.94 -0.36
C THR A 69 2.97 -24.14 -1.51
N ARG A 70 2.81 -25.23 -2.25
CA ARG A 70 3.47 -25.45 -3.54
C ARG A 70 2.48 -25.40 -4.70
N SER A 71 1.23 -24.99 -4.42
CA SER A 71 0.21 -24.83 -5.46
C SER A 71 0.56 -23.63 -6.34
N PRO A 72 0.43 -23.73 -7.68
CA PRO A 72 0.63 -22.60 -8.58
C PRO A 72 -0.49 -21.55 -8.50
N THR A 73 -1.63 -21.88 -7.90
CA THR A 73 -2.86 -21.06 -7.98
C THR A 73 -3.55 -20.83 -6.64
N THR A 74 -3.04 -21.40 -5.55
CA THR A 74 -3.67 -21.30 -4.23
C THR A 74 -2.74 -20.61 -3.25
N ALA A 75 -3.26 -19.62 -2.52
CA ALA A 75 -2.51 -18.92 -1.48
C ALA A 75 -2.10 -19.89 -0.34
N ALA A 76 -0.95 -19.63 0.29
CA ALA A 76 -0.52 -20.37 1.48
C ALA A 76 -1.45 -20.12 2.68
N ILE A 77 -1.93 -18.88 2.79
CA ILE A 77 -2.92 -18.45 3.78
C ILE A 77 -4.02 -17.72 3.02
N ALA A 78 -5.25 -18.18 3.19
CA ALA A 78 -6.44 -17.49 2.73
C ALA A 78 -7.29 -17.17 3.97
N ALA A 79 -7.64 -15.90 4.15
CA ALA A 79 -8.39 -15.42 5.31
C ALA A 79 -9.56 -14.58 4.82
N TYR A 80 -10.74 -14.87 5.37
CA TYR A 80 -12.00 -14.27 4.94
C TYR A 80 -12.80 -13.85 6.17
N ASN A 81 -13.44 -12.68 6.09
CA ASN A 81 -14.52 -12.31 6.98
C ASN A 81 -15.80 -12.25 6.13
N ASP A 82 -16.50 -13.38 6.06
CA ASP A 82 -17.68 -13.54 5.21
C ASP A 82 -18.97 -12.99 5.85
N ASN A 83 -18.87 -12.31 7.00
CA ASN A 83 -19.99 -11.55 7.54
C ASN A 83 -20.14 -10.24 6.76
N PRO A 84 -21.19 -10.05 5.94
CA PRO A 84 -21.34 -8.87 5.10
C PRO A 84 -21.53 -7.57 5.88
N SER A 85 -21.86 -7.66 7.17
CA SER A 85 -21.96 -6.52 8.09
C SER A 85 -20.80 -6.47 9.09
N GLY A 86 -19.80 -7.35 8.95
CA GLY A 86 -18.63 -7.39 9.80
C GLY A 86 -17.71 -6.19 9.55
N THR A 87 -17.34 -5.49 10.63
CA THR A 87 -16.39 -4.36 10.57
C THR A 87 -14.95 -4.79 10.85
N GLY A 88 -14.74 -6.03 11.30
CA GLY A 88 -13.43 -6.58 11.61
C GLY A 88 -12.63 -6.94 10.36
N ALA A 89 -11.31 -6.74 10.41
CA ALA A 89 -10.41 -7.18 9.35
C ALA A 89 -10.33 -8.71 9.29
N ALA A 90 -10.27 -9.28 8.08
CA ALA A 90 -10.00 -10.71 7.90
C ALA A 90 -8.59 -11.08 8.38
N ILE A 91 -7.62 -10.16 8.24
CA ILE A 91 -6.27 -10.28 8.78
C ILE A 91 -5.98 -9.04 9.62
N PHE A 92 -5.64 -9.26 10.89
CA PHE A 92 -5.14 -8.21 11.77
C PHE A 92 -3.71 -8.56 12.20
N ALA A 93 -2.75 -7.71 11.81
CA ALA A 93 -1.34 -7.88 12.16
C ALA A 93 -0.87 -6.71 13.03
N LYS A 94 -0.25 -7.02 14.17
CA LYS A 94 0.27 -6.02 15.10
C LYS A 94 1.64 -6.43 15.61
N LYS A 95 2.63 -5.55 15.41
CA LYS A 95 3.92 -5.62 16.11
C LYS A 95 3.86 -4.72 17.34
N LYS A 96 4.02 -5.30 18.54
CA LYS A 96 4.16 -4.52 19.78
C LYS A 96 5.54 -3.85 19.81
N GLY A 97 5.61 -2.61 20.32
CA GLY A 97 6.82 -1.80 20.40
C GLY A 97 7.05 -0.94 19.15
N SER A 98 8.17 -0.21 19.13
CA SER A 98 8.52 0.76 18.07
C SER A 98 9.50 0.24 17.03
N VAL A 99 10.04 -0.97 17.20
CA VAL A 99 11.03 -1.58 16.30
C VAL A 99 10.43 -2.78 15.59
N GLY A 100 10.62 -2.85 14.27
CA GLY A 100 10.12 -3.90 13.39
C GLY A 100 8.81 -3.54 12.67
N HIS A 101 8.32 -4.46 11.84
CA HIS A 101 7.15 -4.28 10.99
C HIS A 101 6.03 -5.26 11.37
N ALA A 102 4.77 -4.84 11.22
CA ALA A 102 3.62 -5.73 11.35
C ALA A 102 3.49 -6.71 10.15
N GLY A 103 4.01 -6.32 8.98
CA GLY A 103 4.11 -7.15 7.79
C GLY A 103 5.31 -6.76 6.95
N PHE A 104 5.93 -7.74 6.30
CA PHE A 104 7.06 -7.56 5.39
C PHE A 104 6.82 -8.38 4.14
N PHE A 105 6.83 -7.71 3.00
CA PHE A 105 6.45 -8.30 1.72
C PHE A 105 7.62 -8.17 0.75
N VAL A 106 8.05 -9.31 0.20
CA VAL A 106 9.00 -9.35 -0.91
C VAL A 106 8.22 -9.75 -2.16
N GLY A 107 8.28 -8.91 -3.19
CA GLY A 107 7.46 -9.04 -4.39
C GLY A 107 6.35 -7.99 -4.46
N ASN A 108 5.42 -8.17 -5.40
CA ASN A 108 4.34 -7.23 -5.65
C ASN A 108 3.21 -7.40 -4.64
N VAL A 109 2.58 -6.29 -4.25
CA VAL A 109 1.35 -6.28 -3.45
C VAL A 109 0.24 -5.67 -4.31
N GLU A 110 -0.80 -6.46 -4.58
CA GLU A 110 -1.98 -6.01 -5.30
C GLU A 110 -3.07 -5.61 -4.30
N VAL A 111 -3.59 -4.39 -4.45
CA VAL A 111 -4.68 -3.84 -3.64
C VAL A 111 -5.79 -3.40 -4.57
N THR A 112 -6.91 -4.11 -4.55
CA THR A 112 -8.08 -3.80 -5.39
C THR A 112 -9.02 -2.78 -4.75
N GLY A 113 -8.93 -2.62 -3.43
CA GLY A 113 -9.62 -1.59 -2.65
C GLY A 113 -8.79 -0.33 -2.44
N SER A 114 -9.15 0.46 -1.42
CA SER A 114 -8.37 1.64 -1.04
C SER A 114 -7.19 1.27 -0.14
N LEU A 115 -6.03 1.89 -0.41
CA LEU A 115 -4.89 1.88 0.52
C LEU A 115 -4.87 3.18 1.31
N THR A 116 -4.92 3.06 2.63
CA THR A 116 -4.89 4.18 3.58
C THR A 116 -3.60 4.11 4.40
N VAL A 117 -2.84 5.20 4.42
CA VAL A 117 -1.58 5.33 5.14
C VAL A 117 -1.74 6.47 6.15
N GLN A 118 -1.58 6.17 7.44
CA GLN A 118 -1.76 7.15 8.53
C GLN A 118 -3.11 7.88 8.47
N GLY A 119 -4.18 7.16 8.09
CA GLY A 119 -5.52 7.73 7.95
C GLY A 119 -5.78 8.50 6.66
N VAL A 120 -4.77 8.66 5.79
CA VAL A 120 -4.92 9.33 4.49
C VAL A 120 -4.96 8.30 3.37
N SER A 121 -6.01 8.34 2.55
CA SER A 121 -6.11 7.46 1.38
C SER A 121 -5.10 7.90 0.31
N ILE A 122 -4.48 6.93 -0.37
CA ILE A 122 -3.61 7.22 -1.53
C ILE A 122 -4.40 7.93 -2.64
N GLN A 123 -5.70 7.65 -2.78
CA GLN A 123 -6.55 8.35 -3.75
C GLN A 123 -6.59 9.87 -3.50
N THR A 124 -6.66 10.29 -2.24
CA THR A 124 -6.57 11.71 -1.86
C THR A 124 -5.23 12.32 -2.26
N LEU A 125 -4.15 11.57 -2.10
CA LEU A 125 -2.81 12.01 -2.52
C LEU A 125 -2.71 12.15 -4.04
N LEU A 126 -3.28 11.20 -4.80
CA LEU A 126 -3.32 11.27 -6.27
C LEU A 126 -4.10 12.49 -6.78
N GLN A 127 -5.24 12.80 -6.16
CA GLN A 127 -6.00 14.02 -6.47
C GLN A 127 -5.19 15.29 -6.21
N ARG A 128 -4.44 15.32 -5.10
CA ARG A 128 -3.56 16.44 -4.76
C ARG A 128 -2.45 16.61 -5.81
N ILE A 129 -1.84 15.51 -6.28
CA ILE A 129 -0.83 15.54 -7.34
C ILE A 129 -1.41 16.12 -8.63
N SER A 130 -2.58 15.65 -9.07
CA SER A 130 -3.24 16.17 -10.27
C SER A 130 -3.54 17.67 -10.19
N SER A 131 -3.97 18.15 -9.02
CA SER A 131 -4.18 19.59 -8.80
C SER A 131 -2.87 20.40 -8.90
N LEU A 132 -1.76 19.85 -8.40
CA LEU A 132 -0.45 20.49 -8.50
C LEU A 132 0.04 20.53 -9.95
N GLU A 133 -0.17 19.47 -10.72
CA GLU A 133 0.17 19.42 -12.15
C GLU A 133 -0.57 20.51 -12.94
N GLN A 134 -1.89 20.67 -12.72
CA GLN A 134 -2.67 21.72 -13.37
C GLN A 134 -2.19 23.14 -13.01
N ARG A 135 -1.83 23.36 -11.74
CA ARG A 135 -1.29 24.65 -11.29
C ARG A 135 0.04 24.97 -11.97
N ASN A 136 0.91 23.98 -12.13
CA ASN A 136 2.19 24.15 -12.83
C ASN A 136 1.98 24.53 -14.29
N SER A 137 1.08 23.85 -15.02
CA SER A 137 0.76 24.22 -16.40
C SER A 137 0.20 25.64 -16.51
N SER A 138 -0.64 26.08 -15.57
CA SER A 138 -1.16 27.45 -15.54
C SER A 138 -0.05 28.48 -15.29
N LEU A 139 0.90 28.16 -14.41
CA LEU A 139 2.06 29.02 -14.16
C LEU A 139 2.96 29.14 -15.40
N GLU A 140 3.22 28.05 -16.10
CA GLU A 140 3.98 28.05 -17.36
C GLU A 140 3.35 28.96 -18.41
N GLN A 141 2.02 28.90 -18.58
CA GLN A 141 1.29 29.78 -19.49
C GLN A 141 1.40 31.26 -19.10
N LYS A 142 1.35 31.57 -17.80
CA LYS A 142 1.51 32.94 -17.30
C LYS A 142 2.92 33.46 -17.58
N VAL A 143 3.95 32.64 -17.36
CA VAL A 143 5.34 33.00 -17.66
C VAL A 143 5.52 33.29 -19.15
N ASN A 144 4.99 32.43 -20.04
CA ASN A 144 5.07 32.66 -21.49
C ASN A 144 4.34 33.94 -21.91
N THR A 145 3.17 34.20 -21.34
CA THR A 145 2.42 35.43 -21.59
C THR A 145 3.24 36.66 -21.20
N LEU A 146 3.83 36.65 -19.99
CA LEU A 146 4.67 37.73 -19.51
C LEU A 146 5.92 37.93 -20.39
N GLN A 147 6.54 36.84 -20.85
CA GLN A 147 7.68 36.90 -21.76
C GLN A 147 7.31 37.56 -23.09
N ASN A 148 6.15 37.22 -23.66
CA ASN A 148 5.67 37.82 -24.91
C ASN A 148 5.33 39.31 -24.73
N GLN A 149 4.69 39.66 -23.61
CA GLN A 149 4.42 41.05 -23.26
C GLN A 149 5.71 41.86 -23.10
N LEU A 150 6.72 41.29 -22.44
CA LEU A 150 8.03 41.91 -22.26
C LEU A 150 8.75 42.11 -23.60
N ASN A 151 8.79 41.09 -24.45
CA ASN A 151 9.39 41.18 -25.79
C ASN A 151 8.72 42.29 -26.63
N THR A 152 7.40 42.40 -26.55
CA THR A 152 6.63 43.47 -27.23
C THR A 152 6.98 44.85 -26.68
N ALA A 153 7.06 45.00 -25.35
CA ALA A 153 7.43 46.26 -24.71
C ALA A 153 8.85 46.71 -25.10
N ILE A 154 9.81 45.77 -25.11
CA ILE A 154 11.21 46.02 -25.54
C ILE A 154 11.25 46.45 -27.00
N SER A 155 10.51 45.79 -27.89
CA SER A 155 10.42 46.16 -29.31
C SER A 155 9.88 47.59 -29.48
N ASN A 156 8.81 47.93 -28.77
CA ASN A 156 8.21 49.27 -28.82
C ASN A 156 9.16 50.36 -28.29
N LEU A 157 9.85 50.10 -27.16
CA LEU A 157 10.83 51.04 -26.62
C LEU A 157 12.00 51.24 -27.59
N THR A 158 12.53 50.16 -28.15
CA THR A 158 13.59 50.20 -29.16
C THR A 158 13.17 51.06 -30.35
N GLY A 159 11.96 50.88 -30.87
CA GLY A 159 11.43 51.69 -31.96
C GLY A 159 11.34 53.18 -31.62
N ARG A 160 10.83 53.52 -30.43
CA ARG A 160 10.75 54.91 -29.95
C ARG A 160 12.13 55.54 -29.75
N MET A 161 13.10 54.77 -29.26
CA MET A 161 14.48 55.23 -29.07
C MET A 161 15.15 55.53 -30.41
N THR A 162 15.03 54.64 -31.39
CA THR A 162 15.52 54.86 -32.75
C THR A 162 14.91 56.11 -33.38
N ALA A 163 13.59 56.33 -33.22
CA ALA A 163 12.93 57.53 -33.73
C ALA A 163 13.46 58.82 -33.09
N ALA A 164 13.62 58.82 -31.76
CA ALA A 164 14.19 59.95 -31.04
C ALA A 164 15.65 60.23 -31.44
N GLU A 165 16.46 59.20 -31.67
CA GLU A 165 17.84 59.35 -32.16
C GLU A 165 17.90 60.01 -33.54
N VAL A 166 16.97 59.66 -34.45
CA VAL A 166 16.87 60.29 -35.78
C VAL A 166 16.48 61.76 -35.66
N GLU A 167 15.49 62.07 -34.82
CA GLU A 167 15.03 63.45 -34.58
C GLU A 167 16.14 64.34 -34.00
N ILE A 168 16.87 63.84 -32.99
CA ILE A 168 18.01 64.55 -32.39
C ILE A 168 19.10 64.83 -33.44
N ARG A 169 19.39 63.87 -34.33
CA ARG A 169 20.35 64.08 -35.43
C ARG A 169 19.87 65.16 -36.39
N GLY A 170 18.58 65.18 -36.72
CA GLY A 170 17.98 66.21 -37.57
C GLY A 170 18.09 67.62 -36.97
N LEU A 171 17.76 67.77 -35.69
CA LEU A 171 17.89 69.05 -34.98
C LEU A 171 19.34 69.56 -34.93
N ARG A 172 20.31 68.66 -34.73
CA ARG A 172 21.74 69.01 -34.76
C ARG A 172 22.19 69.56 -36.12
N GLN A 173 21.70 69.01 -37.22
CA GLN A 173 22.02 69.50 -38.57
C GLN A 173 21.48 70.91 -38.83
N ILE A 174 20.25 71.20 -38.38
CA ILE A 174 19.62 72.53 -38.53
C ILE A 174 20.37 73.60 -37.71
N SER A 175 20.82 73.25 -36.50
CA SER A 175 21.61 74.16 -35.65
C SER A 175 22.94 74.57 -36.29
N HIS A 176 23.59 73.67 -37.05
CA HIS A 176 24.87 73.96 -37.70
C HIS A 176 24.71 74.83 -38.95
N THR A 177 23.55 74.83 -39.62
CA THR A 177 23.28 75.70 -40.78
C THR A 177 22.82 77.11 -40.41
N HIS A 178 22.43 77.35 -39.16
CA HIS A 178 21.99 78.67 -38.67
C HIS A 178 23.04 79.42 -37.81
N SER A 179 24.27 78.91 -37.68
CA SER A 179 25.37 79.56 -36.95
C SER A 179 26.26 80.46 -37.85
N ILE A 180 25.70 81.13 -38.86
CA ILE A 180 26.38 82.11 -39.71
C ILE A 180 25.80 83.50 -39.47
#